data_AF-A0A656JSM0-F1
#
_entry.id   AF-A0A656JSM0-F1
#
_cell.length_a   1.000
_cell.length_b   1.000
_cell.length_c   1.000
_cell.angle_alpha   90.00
_cell.angle_beta   90.00
_cell.angle_gamma   90.00
#
_symmetry.space_group_name_H-M   'P 1'
#
loop_
_entity.id
_entity.type
_entity.pdbx_description
1 polymer ?
#
loop_
_entity_poly.entity_id
_entity_poly.type
_entity_poly.pdbx_seq_one_letter_code
_entity_poly.pdbx_strand_id
1 'polypeptide(L)'
;MNNSWWLKPAKAINVPMREAALARQQQLTKPAGSLAQLERLAVQLAGLQGRERPAADKLWIAIFAGDHGVVAEGVSAYPQEVTGQMLHNFVNGGAAISVLARQLSAQLDVVDLGTVSPMDLPGVRHLRIGAGTANFV
;
A
#
# COMPACT_ATOMS: atom_id res chain seq x y z
N MET A 1 6.11 -8.83 22.32
CA MET A 1 4.89 -8.29 21.69
C MET A 1 4.00 -9.47 21.33
N ASN A 2 2.68 -9.38 21.54
CA ASN A 2 1.79 -10.52 21.30
C ASN A 2 1.66 -10.79 19.79
N ASN A 3 2.23 -11.92 19.32
CA ASN A 3 2.38 -12.31 17.90
C ASN A 3 1.05 -12.75 17.26
N SER A 4 -0.06 -12.08 17.53
CA SER A 4 -1.38 -12.47 17.01
C SER A 4 -2.31 -11.28 16.80
N TRP A 5 -1.75 -10.07 16.75
CA TRP A 5 -2.57 -8.87 16.56
C TRP A 5 -3.33 -8.90 15.22
N TRP A 6 -2.79 -9.57 14.19
CA TRP A 6 -3.42 -9.74 12.88
C TRP A 6 -4.62 -10.69 12.90
N LEU A 7 -4.81 -11.48 13.96
CA LEU A 7 -6.01 -12.31 14.15
C LEU A 7 -7.16 -11.52 14.80
N LYS A 8 -6.89 -10.31 15.32
CA LYS A 8 -7.94 -9.46 15.89
C LYS A 8 -8.74 -8.84 14.76
N PRO A 9 -10.09 -8.74 14.88
CA PRO A 9 -10.89 -8.02 13.91
C PRO A 9 -10.39 -6.59 13.72
N ALA A 10 -10.46 -6.11 12.48
CA ALA A 10 -10.22 -4.70 12.21
C ALA A 10 -11.19 -3.84 13.03
N LYS A 11 -10.72 -2.68 13.50
CA LYS A 11 -11.60 -1.74 14.21
C LYS A 11 -12.73 -1.30 13.30
N ALA A 12 -13.95 -1.28 13.81
CA ALA A 12 -15.08 -0.70 13.10
C ALA A 12 -14.87 0.80 12.88
N ILE A 13 -15.50 1.33 11.83
CA ILE A 13 -15.54 2.77 11.56
C ILE A 13 -16.13 3.49 12.77
N ASN A 14 -15.46 4.54 13.24
CA ASN A 14 -15.96 5.38 14.31
C ASN A 14 -17.07 6.30 13.77
N VAL A 15 -18.31 5.85 13.91
CA VAL A 15 -19.50 6.57 13.43
C VAL A 15 -19.63 7.96 14.06
N PRO A 16 -19.47 8.14 15.39
CA PRO A 16 -19.51 9.47 16.00
C PRO A 16 -18.50 10.46 15.40
N MET A 17 -17.26 10.02 15.11
CA MET A 17 -16.24 10.90 14.52
C MET A 17 -16.51 11.21 13.06
N ARG A 18 -17.10 10.26 12.32
CA ARG A 18 -17.56 10.49 10.95
C ARG A 18 -18.67 11.56 10.91
N GLU A 19 -19.65 11.46 11.82
CA GLU A 19 -20.75 12.43 11.92
C GLU A 19 -20.27 13.80 12.40
N ALA A 20 -19.37 13.85 13.38
CA ALA A 20 -18.76 15.10 13.83
C ALA A 20 -18.00 15.80 12.69
N ALA A 21 -17.23 15.05 11.90
CA ALA A 21 -16.54 15.59 10.73
C ALA A 21 -17.51 16.08 9.64
N LEU A 22 -18.62 15.39 9.43
CA LEU A 22 -19.67 15.83 8.49
C LEU A 22 -20.33 17.13 8.95
N ALA A 23 -20.67 17.25 10.23
CA ALA A 23 -21.22 18.47 10.81
C ALA A 23 -20.23 19.64 10.69
N ARG A 24 -18.94 19.39 10.95
CA ARG A 24 -17.88 20.39 10.76
C ARG A 24 -17.82 20.91 9.33
N GLN A 25 -17.97 20.05 8.31
CA GLN A 25 -17.92 20.47 6.90
C GLN A 25 -18.97 21.54 6.55
N GLN A 26 -20.09 21.58 7.27
CA GLN A 26 -21.15 22.58 7.10
C GLN A 26 -20.86 23.93 7.77
N GLN A 27 -19.87 23.99 8.66
CA GLN A 27 -19.49 25.19 9.42
C GLN A 27 -18.25 25.90 8.85
N LEU A 28 -17.55 25.27 7.89
CA LEU A 28 -16.35 25.85 7.28
C LEU A 28 -16.71 27.01 6.36
N THR A 29 -15.80 27.98 6.25
CA THR A 29 -15.92 29.13 5.35
C THR A 29 -15.74 28.72 3.88
N LYS A 30 -16.72 28.00 3.35
CA LYS A 30 -16.83 27.54 1.96
C LYS A 30 -18.32 27.31 1.63
N PRO A 31 -18.77 27.46 0.38
CA PRO A 31 -20.09 26.98 -0.01
C PRO A 31 -20.21 25.47 0.26
N ALA A 32 -21.36 25.03 0.78
CA ALA A 32 -21.59 23.62 1.08
C ALA A 32 -21.37 22.75 -0.17
N GLY A 33 -20.56 21.68 -0.03
CA GLY A 33 -20.25 20.75 -1.13
C GLY A 33 -19.25 21.26 -2.17
N SER A 34 -18.73 22.49 -2.07
CA SER A 34 -17.84 23.09 -3.07
C SER A 34 -16.51 22.34 -3.27
N LEU A 35 -16.03 21.57 -2.28
CA LEU A 35 -14.80 20.77 -2.41
C LEU A 35 -15.07 19.31 -2.85
N ALA A 36 -16.33 18.97 -3.14
CA ALA A 36 -16.77 17.70 -3.71
C ALA A 36 -16.13 16.46 -3.03
N GLN A 37 -15.20 15.79 -3.71
CA GLN A 37 -14.56 14.56 -3.22
C GLN A 37 -13.68 14.79 -1.99
N LEU A 38 -13.06 15.97 -1.86
CA LEU A 38 -12.19 16.27 -0.72
C LEU A 38 -12.99 16.31 0.60
N GLU A 39 -14.24 16.78 0.58
CA GLU A 39 -15.10 16.78 1.77
C GLU A 39 -15.42 15.34 2.21
N ARG A 40 -15.79 14.50 1.24
CA ARG A 40 -16.11 13.09 1.48
C ARG A 40 -14.90 12.31 2.00
N LEU A 41 -13.73 12.56 1.42
CA LEU A 41 -12.48 11.92 1.84
C LEU A 41 -12.12 12.28 3.28
N ALA A 42 -12.22 13.57 3.66
CA ALA A 42 -11.99 14.00 5.04
C ALA A 42 -12.97 13.32 6.01
N VAL A 43 -14.26 13.23 5.68
CA VAL A 43 -15.26 12.56 6.54
C VAL A 43 -14.96 11.05 6.68
N GLN A 44 -14.57 10.39 5.59
CA GLN A 44 -14.18 8.97 5.62
C GLN A 44 -12.95 8.73 6.50
N LEU A 45 -11.90 9.55 6.33
CA LEU A 45 -10.68 9.45 7.14
C LEU A 45 -10.97 9.72 8.62
N ALA A 46 -11.90 10.62 8.95
CA ALA A 46 -12.28 10.89 10.33
C ALA A 46 -12.85 9.64 11.03
N GLY A 47 -13.72 8.90 10.32
CA GLY A 47 -14.28 7.64 10.80
C GLY A 47 -13.23 6.52 10.91
N LEU A 48 -12.32 6.41 9.94
CA LEU A 48 -11.23 5.41 9.95
C LEU A 48 -10.22 5.67 11.06
N GLN A 49 -9.88 6.94 11.30
CA GLN A 49 -8.86 7.33 12.29
C GLN A 49 -9.43 7.60 13.67
N GLY A 50 -10.76 7.61 13.83
CA GLY A 50 -11.43 7.89 15.09
C GLY A 50 -11.16 9.30 15.62
N ARG A 51 -11.06 10.29 14.73
CA ARG A 51 -10.86 11.71 15.08
C ARG A 51 -11.60 12.63 14.12
N GLU A 52 -12.21 13.69 14.64
CA GLU A 52 -12.96 14.68 13.82
C GLU A 52 -12.10 15.36 12.74
N ARG A 53 -10.83 15.63 13.06
CA ARG A 53 -9.86 16.27 12.17
C ARG A 53 -8.78 15.25 11.76
N PRO A 54 -9.01 14.45 10.71
CA PRO A 54 -8.04 13.49 10.23
C PRO A 54 -6.86 14.19 9.53
N ALA A 55 -5.78 13.43 9.32
CA ALA A 55 -4.59 13.84 8.59
C ALA A 55 -3.92 12.62 7.96
N ALA A 56 -3.06 12.86 6.98
CA ALA A 56 -2.37 11.84 6.20
C ALA A 56 -0.86 12.11 6.17
N ASP A 57 -0.29 12.46 7.32
CA ASP A 57 1.09 12.98 7.42
C ASP A 57 2.16 11.88 7.36
N LYS A 58 1.77 10.62 7.63
CA LYS A 58 2.66 9.45 7.58
C LYS A 58 2.12 8.47 6.55
N LEU A 59 2.83 8.36 5.44
CA LEU A 59 2.48 7.51 4.32
C LEU A 59 3.41 6.30 4.29
N TRP A 60 2.83 5.12 4.04
CA TRP A 60 3.55 3.87 3.90
C TRP A 60 3.10 3.19 2.62
N ILE A 61 4.07 2.79 1.81
CA ILE A 61 3.89 2.05 0.57
C ILE A 61 4.65 0.75 0.75
N ALA A 62 3.96 -0.38 0.61
CA ALA A 62 4.56 -1.70 0.68
C ALA A 62 4.38 -2.42 -0.66
N ILE A 63 5.49 -2.87 -1.24
CA ILE A 63 5.52 -3.67 -2.47
C ILE A 63 5.82 -5.11 -2.07
N PHE A 64 4.95 -6.03 -2.48
CA PHE A 64 5.17 -7.47 -2.32
C PHE A 64 5.44 -8.07 -3.70
N ALA A 65 6.64 -8.59 -3.89
CA ALA A 65 7.05 -9.25 -5.12
C ALA A 65 7.03 -10.76 -4.95
N GLY A 66 6.61 -11.45 -5.99
CA GLY A 66 6.63 -12.90 -6.10
C GLY A 66 6.35 -13.29 -7.54
N ASP A 67 6.97 -14.38 -7.98
CA ASP A 67 6.76 -14.90 -9.33
C ASP A 67 5.64 -15.94 -9.38
N HIS A 68 5.07 -16.12 -10.57
CA HIS A 68 3.93 -17.03 -10.78
C HIS A 68 4.22 -18.07 -11.85
N GLY A 69 4.03 -19.34 -11.53
CA GLY A 69 4.31 -20.47 -12.43
C GLY A 69 3.44 -20.51 -13.70
N VAL A 70 2.24 -19.91 -13.67
CA VAL A 70 1.36 -19.80 -14.86
C VAL A 70 1.99 -19.02 -16.01
N VAL A 71 3.10 -18.31 -15.78
CA VAL A 71 3.88 -17.66 -16.85
C VAL A 71 4.32 -18.66 -17.95
N ALA A 72 4.45 -19.94 -17.62
CA ALA A 72 4.75 -21.01 -18.57
C ALA A 72 3.71 -21.14 -19.70
N GLU A 73 2.47 -20.68 -19.48
CA GLU A 73 1.39 -20.67 -20.46
C GLU A 73 1.48 -19.49 -21.46
N GLY A 74 2.55 -18.69 -21.42
CA GLY A 74 2.75 -17.56 -22.34
C GLY A 74 1.80 -16.38 -22.10
N VAL A 75 1.25 -16.27 -20.88
CA VAL A 75 0.25 -15.24 -20.51
C VAL A 75 0.87 -13.88 -20.14
N SER A 76 2.19 -13.79 -20.00
CA SER A 76 2.88 -12.56 -19.60
C SER A 76 3.47 -11.83 -20.80
N ALA A 77 3.36 -10.50 -20.79
CA ALA A 77 4.01 -9.62 -21.78
C ALA A 77 5.52 -9.47 -21.56
N TYR A 78 6.02 -9.83 -20.37
CA TYR A 78 7.43 -9.69 -20.00
C TYR A 78 8.01 -11.02 -19.49
N PRO A 79 9.31 -11.27 -19.71
CA PRO A 79 10.01 -12.41 -19.13
C PRO A 79 9.94 -12.42 -17.60
N GLN A 80 9.95 -13.61 -17.00
CA GLN A 80 9.84 -13.80 -15.55
C GLN A 80 11.00 -13.15 -14.76
N GLU A 81 12.20 -13.08 -15.34
CA GLU A 81 13.37 -12.43 -14.73
C GLU A 81 13.18 -10.93 -14.43
N VAL A 82 12.21 -10.28 -15.09
CA VAL A 82 11.93 -8.86 -14.91
C VAL A 82 11.49 -8.55 -13.47
N THR A 83 10.89 -9.51 -12.75
CA THR A 83 10.53 -9.33 -11.33
C THR A 83 11.76 -8.99 -10.48
N GLY A 84 12.86 -9.72 -10.65
CA GLY A 84 14.12 -9.46 -9.95
C GLY A 84 14.75 -8.12 -10.36
N GLN A 85 14.72 -7.81 -11.66
CA GLN A 85 15.21 -6.51 -12.17
C GLN A 85 14.42 -5.34 -11.59
N MET A 86 13.11 -5.49 -11.41
CA MET A 86 12.27 -4.47 -10.79
C MET A 86 12.57 -4.28 -9.31
N LEU A 87 12.92 -5.33 -8.57
CA LEU A 87 13.40 -5.19 -7.18
C LEU A 87 14.63 -4.29 -7.09
N HIS A 88 15.62 -4.50 -7.97
CA HIS A 88 16.76 -3.57 -8.09
C HIS A 88 16.31 -2.15 -8.42
N ASN A 89 15.37 -1.99 -9.34
CA ASN A 89 14.88 -0.68 -9.73
C ASN A 89 14.14 0.05 -8.59
N PHE A 90 13.40 -0.68 -7.75
CA PHE A 90 12.70 -0.11 -6.59
C PHE A 90 13.70 0.43 -5.56
N VAL A 91 14.69 -0.37 -5.15
CA VAL A 91 15.66 0.03 -4.11
C VAL A 91 16.65 1.08 -4.59
N ASN A 92 17.00 1.08 -5.88
CA ASN A 92 17.87 2.10 -6.48
C ASN A 92 17.12 3.41 -6.77
N GLY A 93 15.81 3.47 -6.55
CA GLY A 93 15.03 4.69 -6.69
C GLY A 93 14.65 5.07 -8.12
N GLY A 94 14.89 4.19 -9.09
CA GLY A 94 14.62 4.42 -10.52
C GLY A 94 13.19 4.10 -10.94
N ALA A 95 12.45 3.32 -10.13
CA ALA A 95 11.05 3.03 -10.42
C ALA A 95 10.14 4.25 -10.13
N ALA A 96 9.06 4.39 -10.90
CA ALA A 96 8.10 5.48 -10.73
C ALA A 96 7.54 5.56 -9.30
N ILE A 97 7.24 4.41 -8.69
CA ILE A 97 6.77 4.34 -7.30
C ILE A 97 7.82 4.84 -6.30
N SER A 98 9.11 4.58 -6.54
CA SER A 98 10.20 5.06 -5.69
C SER A 98 10.35 6.58 -5.77
N VAL A 99 10.15 7.16 -6.96
CA VAL A 99 10.14 8.61 -7.15
C VAL A 99 8.93 9.23 -6.42
N LEU A 100 7.73 8.66 -6.58
CA LEU A 100 6.51 9.14 -5.93
C LEU A 100 6.59 9.03 -4.40
N ALA A 101 7.12 7.91 -3.89
CA ALA A 101 7.32 7.72 -2.46
C ALA A 101 8.21 8.81 -1.88
N ARG A 102 9.34 9.10 -2.53
CA ARG A 102 10.24 10.20 -2.13
C ARG A 102 9.55 11.56 -2.19
N GLN A 103 8.81 11.86 -3.26
CA GLN A 103 8.09 13.12 -3.41
C GLN A 103 7.06 13.36 -2.30
N LEU A 104 6.41 12.28 -1.85
CA LEU A 104 5.42 12.30 -0.78
C LEU A 104 6.03 12.11 0.62
N SER A 105 7.35 11.97 0.74
CA SER A 105 8.03 11.57 1.98
C SER A 105 7.41 10.30 2.61
N ALA A 106 6.96 9.37 1.76
CA ALA A 106 6.38 8.10 2.16
C ALA A 106 7.48 7.07 2.41
N GLN A 107 7.30 6.24 3.44
CA GLN A 107 8.09 5.03 3.64
C GLN A 107 7.81 4.07 2.48
N LEU A 108 8.85 3.59 1.81
CA LEU A 108 8.75 2.54 0.79
C LEU A 108 9.41 1.27 1.30
N ASP A 109 8.59 0.25 1.53
CA ASP A 109 9.03 -1.10 1.88
C ASP A 109 8.92 -2.02 0.68
N VAL A 110 10.01 -2.71 0.37
CA VAL A 110 10.04 -3.73 -0.68
C VAL A 110 10.20 -5.09 -0.02
N VAL A 111 9.28 -6.00 -0.30
CA VAL A 111 9.21 -7.33 0.32
C VAL A 111 9.22 -8.38 -0.79
N ASP A 112 10.22 -9.25 -0.76
CA ASP A 112 10.28 -10.41 -1.65
C ASP A 112 9.69 -11.62 -0.93
N LEU A 113 8.58 -12.14 -1.48
CA LEU A 113 7.86 -13.31 -0.98
C LEU A 113 8.17 -14.58 -1.80
N GLY A 114 8.88 -14.47 -2.92
CA GLY A 114 9.19 -15.63 -3.73
C GLY A 114 9.47 -15.32 -5.19
N THR A 115 10.57 -14.62 -5.46
CA THR A 115 11.15 -14.60 -6.80
C THR A 115 11.74 -15.96 -7.18
N VAL A 116 11.66 -16.34 -8.46
CA VAL A 116 12.26 -17.59 -8.97
C VAL A 116 13.77 -17.58 -8.81
N SER A 117 14.39 -16.43 -9.10
CA SER A 117 15.83 -16.26 -8.94
C SER A 117 16.13 -15.74 -7.53
N PRO A 118 16.80 -16.55 -6.68
CA PRO A 118 17.21 -16.10 -5.36
C PRO A 118 18.18 -14.93 -5.48
N MET A 119 17.96 -13.90 -4.69
CA MET A 119 18.84 -12.74 -4.59
C MET A 119 18.97 -12.30 -3.14
N ASP A 120 20.07 -11.60 -2.86
CA ASP A 120 20.29 -10.89 -1.60
C ASP A 120 20.51 -9.42 -1.94
N LEU A 121 19.48 -8.61 -1.70
CA LEU A 121 19.43 -7.22 -2.13
C LEU A 121 19.17 -6.31 -0.93
N PRO A 122 20.17 -5.52 -0.47
CA PRO A 122 19.96 -4.53 0.57
C PRO A 122 18.79 -3.60 0.24
N GLY A 123 17.93 -3.34 1.23
CA GLY A 123 16.71 -2.57 1.05
C GLY A 123 15.49 -3.39 0.62
N VAL A 124 15.67 -4.69 0.31
CA VAL A 124 14.57 -5.65 0.16
C VAL A 124 14.50 -6.54 1.40
N ARG A 125 13.29 -6.74 1.89
CA ARG A 125 13.00 -7.65 2.98
C ARG A 125 12.63 -9.02 2.40
N HIS A 126 13.59 -9.93 2.38
CA HIS A 126 13.42 -11.27 1.82
C HIS A 126 12.69 -12.19 2.81
N LEU A 127 11.42 -12.46 2.55
CA LEU A 127 10.54 -13.37 3.30
C LEU A 127 10.02 -14.49 2.39
N ARG A 128 10.96 -15.10 1.64
CA ARG A 128 10.67 -16.06 0.57
C ARG A 128 9.90 -17.28 1.09
N ILE A 129 8.74 -17.53 0.49
CA ILE A 129 7.87 -18.68 0.74
C ILE A 129 8.23 -19.85 -0.19
N GLY A 130 8.71 -19.54 -1.41
CA GLY A 130 9.15 -20.50 -2.42
C GLY A 130 9.71 -19.78 -3.66
N ALA A 131 10.20 -20.52 -4.65
CA ALA A 131 10.69 -19.97 -5.92
C ALA A 131 9.52 -19.73 -6.89
N GLY A 132 8.68 -18.74 -6.58
CA GLY A 132 7.40 -18.50 -7.25
C GLY A 132 6.31 -19.50 -6.88
N THR A 133 5.09 -19.26 -7.35
CA THR A 133 3.99 -20.22 -7.21
C THR A 133 4.13 -21.36 -8.21
N ALA A 134 3.51 -22.51 -7.91
CA ALA A 134 3.28 -23.53 -8.94
C ALA A 134 2.43 -22.96 -10.09
N ASN A 135 2.53 -23.60 -11.26
CA ASN A 135 1.52 -23.45 -12.29
C ASN A 135 0.23 -24.14 -11.81
N PHE A 136 -0.91 -23.46 -11.92
CA PHE A 136 -2.20 -23.95 -11.43
C PHE A 136 -3.07 -24.55 -12.54
N VAL A 137 -2.61 -24.47 -13.80
CA VAL A 137 -3.29 -25.01 -14.99
C VAL A 137 -3.06 -26.51 -15.10
#